data_AF-A0A7C3JQD5-F1
#
_entry.id   AF-A0A7C3JQD5-F1
#
_cell.length_a   1.000
_cell.length_b   1.000
_cell.length_c   1.000
_cell.angle_alpha   90.00
_cell.angle_beta   90.00
_cell.angle_gamma   90.00
#
_symmetry.space_group_name_H-M   'P 1'
#
loop_
_entity.id
_entity.type
_entity.pdbx_description
1 polymer ?
#
loop_
_entity_poly.entity_id
_entity_poly.type
_entity_poly.pdbx_seq_one_letter_code
_entity_poly.pdbx_strand_id
1 'polypeptide(L)'
;MPRYCIHVPSCIWTKALLDGEVKVDSFDVAFEAAVFDQRGSRRLRGEIEDKYAGTEQVIPDYIVRVAQGAEKDLTALPIFVTRGMVQRKLVMRRDDLTPADLRGRAIGMGRVLGATSVYLRGVLADQFGVPRSGPRWITAEPLASDNAMG
;
A
#
# COMPACT_ATOMS: atom_id res chain seq x y z
N MET A 1 -18.86 17.27 17.57
CA MET A 1 -18.17 16.39 16.60
C MET A 1 -16.75 16.90 16.47
N PRO A 2 -15.74 16.02 16.45
CA PRO A 2 -14.34 16.44 16.31
C PRO A 2 -14.16 17.25 15.03
N ARG A 3 -13.37 18.32 15.09
CA ARG A 3 -13.12 19.18 13.92
C ARG A 3 -12.34 18.43 12.82
N TYR A 4 -11.51 17.47 13.19
CA TYR A 4 -10.75 16.63 12.25
C TYR A 4 -10.89 15.16 12.61
N CYS A 5 -11.25 14.33 11.64
CA CYS A 5 -11.20 12.89 11.78
C CYS A 5 -10.09 12.32 10.88
N ILE A 6 -9.17 11.57 11.46
CA ILE A 6 -8.03 10.95 10.77
C ILE A 6 -8.17 9.43 10.85
N HIS A 7 -8.09 8.78 9.70
CA HIS A 7 -8.21 7.34 9.59
C HIS A 7 -6.81 6.70 9.63
N VAL A 8 -6.59 5.73 10.51
CA VAL A 8 -5.27 5.09 10.72
C VAL A 8 -5.39 3.56 10.71
N PRO A 9 -4.35 2.80 10.30
CA PRO A 9 -4.38 1.34 10.34
C PRO A 9 -4.76 0.84 11.73
N SER A 10 -5.50 -0.27 11.82
CA SER A 10 -5.64 -0.98 13.10
C SER A 10 -4.43 -1.90 13.30
N CYS A 11 -3.38 -1.38 13.93
CA CYS A 11 -2.16 -2.13 14.21
C CYS A 11 -1.49 -1.67 15.51
N ILE A 12 -0.49 -2.42 15.97
CA ILE A 12 0.22 -2.12 17.22
C ILE A 12 0.87 -0.71 17.23
N TRP A 13 1.24 -0.18 16.05
CA TRP A 13 1.95 1.09 15.93
C TRP A 13 1.04 2.32 16.07
N THR A 14 -0.26 2.13 15.89
CA THR A 14 -1.29 3.19 15.90
C THR A 14 -2.29 2.99 17.04
N LYS A 15 -2.10 1.95 17.87
CA LYS A 15 -2.97 1.62 19.00
C LYS A 15 -3.15 2.80 19.97
N ALA A 16 -2.05 3.48 20.35
CA ALA A 16 -2.12 4.61 21.28
C ALA A 16 -2.94 5.80 20.73
N LEU A 17 -3.01 5.96 19.39
CA LEU A 17 -3.89 6.95 18.76
C LEU A 17 -5.36 6.51 18.83
N LEU A 18 -5.63 5.23 18.55
CA LEU A 18 -6.97 4.65 18.55
C LEU A 18 -7.58 4.55 19.96
N ASP A 19 -6.76 4.32 20.98
CA ASP A 19 -7.17 4.27 22.39
C ASP A 19 -7.32 5.67 23.01
N GLY A 20 -6.90 6.72 22.29
CA GLY A 20 -6.94 8.12 22.78
C GLY A 20 -5.87 8.47 23.81
N GLU A 21 -4.85 7.61 23.98
CA GLU A 21 -3.68 7.85 24.84
C GLU A 21 -2.81 8.99 24.30
N VAL A 22 -2.73 9.10 22.96
CA VAL A 22 -2.03 10.20 22.28
C VAL A 22 -3.05 11.22 21.78
N LYS A 23 -2.84 12.48 22.15
CA LYS A 23 -3.64 13.63 21.69
C LYS A 23 -2.78 14.59 20.88
N VAL A 24 -3.44 15.38 20.04
CA VAL A 24 -2.78 16.44 19.28
C VAL A 24 -3.03 17.76 20.00
N ASP A 25 -1.97 18.35 20.56
CA ASP A 25 -2.07 19.62 21.29
C ASP A 25 -2.68 20.71 20.41
N SER A 26 -3.63 21.46 20.96
CA SER A 26 -4.35 22.55 20.29
C SER A 26 -5.27 22.15 19.12
N PHE A 27 -5.43 20.86 18.81
CA PHE A 27 -6.36 20.40 17.77
C PHE A 27 -7.39 19.40 18.32
N ASP A 28 -8.64 19.59 17.90
CA ASP A 28 -9.73 18.64 18.15
C ASP A 28 -9.72 17.55 17.07
N VAL A 29 -8.94 16.50 17.32
CA VAL A 29 -8.70 15.37 16.41
C VAL A 29 -9.26 14.08 16.99
N ALA A 30 -9.99 13.34 16.16
CA ALA A 30 -10.35 11.96 16.43
C ALA A 30 -9.62 11.01 15.48
N PHE A 31 -9.16 9.88 15.99
CA PHE A 31 -8.61 8.79 15.19
C PHE A 31 -9.63 7.67 15.04
N GLU A 32 -9.87 7.25 13.79
CA GLU A 32 -10.73 6.11 13.49
C GLU A 32 -9.90 4.96 12.92
N ALA A 33 -10.30 3.73 13.26
CA ALA A 33 -9.65 2.54 12.76
C ALA A 33 -10.02 2.29 11.30
N ALA A 34 -8.98 2.19 10.47
CA ALA A 34 -9.04 1.60 9.14
C ALA A 34 -9.65 0.22 9.19
N VAL A 35 -10.86 0.08 8.65
CA VAL A 35 -11.36 -1.24 8.24
C VAL A 35 -10.46 -1.70 7.10
N PHE A 36 -9.52 -2.59 7.43
CA PHE A 36 -8.65 -3.20 6.44
C PHE A 36 -9.47 -4.21 5.64
N ASP A 37 -9.98 -3.76 4.50
CA ASP A 37 -10.37 -4.64 3.42
C ASP A 37 -9.11 -5.43 2.98
N GLN A 38 -9.15 -6.76 3.09
CA GLN A 38 -8.05 -7.66 2.67
C GLN A 38 -7.62 -7.48 1.20
N ARG A 39 -8.45 -6.82 0.38
CA ARG A 39 -8.22 -6.51 -1.02
C ARG A 39 -7.38 -5.24 -1.22
N GLY A 40 -7.29 -4.35 -0.23
CA GLY A 40 -6.46 -3.15 -0.30
C GLY A 40 -6.79 -2.22 -1.49
N SER A 41 -7.97 -2.39 -2.09
CA SER A 41 -8.38 -1.76 -3.36
C SER A 41 -9.58 -0.84 -3.21
N ARG A 42 -10.29 -0.85 -2.07
CA ARG A 42 -11.44 0.04 -1.83
C ARG A 42 -11.15 1.27 -0.96
N ARG A 43 -9.93 1.80 -1.08
CA ARG A 43 -9.53 3.12 -0.54
C ARG A 43 -9.19 4.08 -1.67
N LEU A 44 -9.99 4.03 -2.73
CA LEU A 44 -9.98 5.08 -3.74
C LEU A 44 -10.64 6.31 -3.11
N ARG A 45 -9.90 7.42 -3.12
CA ARG A 45 -10.45 8.77 -2.99
C ARG A 45 -11.72 8.86 -3.87
N GLY A 46 -12.83 9.34 -3.30
CA GLY A 46 -14.13 9.48 -3.98
C GLY A 46 -15.32 8.70 -3.36
N GLU A 47 -15.10 7.63 -2.59
CA GLU A 47 -16.21 6.81 -2.03
C GLU A 47 -16.30 6.80 -0.50
N ILE A 48 -15.18 6.62 0.22
CA ILE A 48 -15.17 6.41 1.68
C ILE A 48 -14.17 7.32 2.40
N GLU A 49 -13.04 7.62 1.76
CA GLU A 49 -11.92 8.30 2.42
C GLU A 49 -12.02 9.83 2.40
N ASP A 50 -12.78 10.42 1.46
CA ASP A 50 -12.91 11.88 1.30
C ASP A 50 -13.59 12.55 2.50
N LYS A 51 -14.26 11.78 3.36
CA LYS A 51 -14.85 12.28 4.60
C LYS A 51 -13.81 12.52 5.71
N TYR A 52 -12.59 11.99 5.56
CA TYR A 52 -11.52 12.12 6.55
C TYR A 52 -10.57 13.26 6.19
N ALA A 53 -10.09 13.97 7.20
CA ALA A 53 -9.07 15.01 7.04
C ALA A 53 -7.67 14.42 6.73
N GLY A 54 -7.47 13.13 6.98
CA GLY A 54 -6.26 12.39 6.65
C GLY A 54 -6.47 10.89 6.74
N THR A 55 -5.73 10.11 5.95
CA THR A 55 -5.88 8.65 5.89
C THR A 55 -4.57 7.97 5.46
N GLU A 56 -4.38 6.72 5.86
CA GLU A 56 -3.32 5.88 5.28
C GLU A 56 -3.60 5.61 3.80
N GLN A 57 -2.56 5.70 2.97
CA GLN A 57 -2.65 5.48 1.53
C GLN A 57 -1.59 4.50 1.05
N VAL A 58 -1.93 3.77 -0.02
CA VAL A 58 -0.98 2.93 -0.75
C VAL A 58 -0.11 3.85 -1.62
N ILE A 59 1.17 3.97 -1.27
CA ILE A 59 2.11 4.92 -1.91
C ILE A 59 2.14 4.82 -3.45
N PRO A 60 2.23 3.63 -4.09
CA PRO A 60 2.20 3.58 -5.55
C PRO A 60 0.92 4.16 -6.16
N ASP A 61 -0.25 3.94 -5.56
CA ASP A 61 -1.51 4.52 -6.05
C ASP A 61 -1.46 6.05 -5.95
N TYR A 62 -0.97 6.59 -4.82
CA TYR A 62 -0.81 8.04 -4.65
C TYR A 62 0.11 8.64 -5.72
N ILE A 63 1.27 8.02 -5.97
CA ILE A 63 2.23 8.49 -6.98
C ILE A 63 1.59 8.50 -8.38
N VAL A 64 0.82 7.46 -8.72
CA VAL A 64 0.10 7.41 -10.01
C VAL A 64 -0.92 8.55 -10.12
N ARG A 65 -1.71 8.81 -9.06
CA ARG A 65 -2.67 9.93 -9.06
C ARG A 65 -1.98 11.29 -9.21
N VAL A 66 -0.84 11.48 -8.56
CA VAL A 66 -0.02 12.70 -8.68
C VAL A 66 0.50 12.85 -10.12
N ALA A 67 1.06 11.78 -10.69
CA ALA A 67 1.59 11.79 -12.06
C ALA A 67 0.51 12.08 -13.11
N GLN A 68 -0.73 11.67 -12.86
CA GLN A 68 -1.89 11.94 -13.72
C GLN A 68 -2.54 13.31 -13.49
N GLY A 69 -2.08 14.10 -12.51
CA GLY A 69 -2.75 15.35 -12.12
C GLY A 69 -4.14 15.16 -11.51
N ALA A 70 -4.46 13.94 -11.08
CA ALA A 70 -5.75 13.58 -10.47
C ALA A 70 -5.76 13.78 -8.95
N GLU A 71 -4.59 13.87 -8.32
CA GLU A 71 -4.46 14.21 -6.90
C GLU A 71 -4.49 15.73 -6.72
N LYS A 72 -5.50 16.23 -5.99
CA LYS A 72 -5.76 17.67 -5.84
C LYS A 72 -5.84 18.13 -4.38
N ASP A 73 -6.18 17.21 -3.46
CA ASP A 73 -6.60 17.58 -2.11
C ASP A 73 -5.72 16.96 -1.02
N LEU A 74 -4.96 15.90 -1.33
CA LEU A 74 -4.13 15.21 -0.35
C LEU A 74 -2.64 15.44 -0.59
N THR A 75 -1.95 15.85 0.48
CA THR A 75 -0.48 15.89 0.53
C THR A 75 0.03 14.70 1.33
N ALA A 76 0.93 13.91 0.74
CA ALA A 76 1.56 12.81 1.44
C ALA A 76 2.48 13.32 2.56
N LEU A 77 2.28 12.81 3.77
CA LEU A 77 3.21 13.01 4.88
C LEU A 77 4.24 11.87 4.87
N PRO A 78 5.52 12.12 5.21
CA PRO A 78 6.57 11.09 5.25
C PRO A 78 6.45 10.20 6.50
N ILE A 79 5.25 9.65 6.72
CA ILE A 79 4.89 8.88 7.91
C ILE A 79 4.57 7.45 7.46
N PHE A 80 5.37 6.49 7.93
CA PHE A 80 5.19 5.07 7.65
C PHE A 80 4.59 4.40 8.88
N VAL A 81 3.27 4.18 8.83
CA VAL A 81 2.47 3.66 9.94
C VAL A 81 2.64 2.15 10.18
N THR A 82 3.22 1.43 9.22
CA THR A 82 3.61 0.02 9.39
C THR A 82 5.13 -0.16 9.28
N ARG A 83 5.67 -1.04 10.11
CA ARG A 83 7.12 -1.35 10.15
C ARG A 83 7.40 -2.81 9.79
N GLY A 84 8.58 -3.05 9.21
CA GLY A 84 9.13 -4.38 8.99
C GLY A 84 9.72 -4.58 7.59
N MET A 85 10.58 -5.59 7.46
CA MET A 85 11.19 -5.99 6.20
C MET A 85 10.14 -6.61 5.27
N VAL A 86 9.83 -5.94 4.16
CA VAL A 86 8.84 -6.42 3.17
C VAL A 86 9.32 -7.68 2.44
N GLN A 87 10.62 -7.95 2.45
CA GLN A 87 11.23 -9.18 1.93
C GLN A 87 10.61 -10.44 2.52
N ARG A 88 10.16 -10.40 3.79
CA ARG A 88 9.48 -11.53 4.46
C ARG A 88 8.16 -11.96 3.80
N LYS A 89 7.59 -11.10 2.94
CA LYS A 89 6.37 -11.37 2.19
C LYS A 89 6.63 -12.11 0.88
N LEU A 90 7.90 -12.21 0.45
CA LEU A 90 8.27 -13.06 -0.67
C LEU A 90 8.44 -14.48 -0.16
N VAL A 91 7.54 -15.37 -0.57
CA VAL A 91 7.62 -16.79 -0.28
C VAL A 91 7.79 -17.57 -1.58
N MET A 92 8.67 -18.55 -1.54
CA MET A 92 8.91 -19.48 -2.64
C MET A 92 8.96 -20.90 -2.09
N ARG A 93 8.66 -21.89 -2.94
CA ARG A 93 8.75 -23.29 -2.55
C ARG A 93 10.19 -23.61 -2.14
N ARG A 94 10.34 -24.36 -1.04
CA ARG A 94 11.64 -24.80 -0.52
C ARG A 94 12.13 -26.00 -1.34
N ASP A 95 12.54 -25.72 -2.56
CA ASP A 95 13.29 -26.64 -3.43
C ASP A 95 14.71 -26.07 -3.61
N ASP A 96 15.50 -26.66 -4.52
CA ASP A 96 16.81 -26.17 -4.97
C ASP A 96 16.72 -24.93 -5.88
N LEU A 97 15.72 -24.07 -5.69
CA LEU A 97 15.53 -22.85 -6.46
C LEU A 97 16.19 -21.66 -5.78
N THR A 98 16.82 -20.82 -6.59
CA THR A 98 17.30 -19.50 -6.19
C THR A 98 16.34 -18.42 -6.69
N PRO A 99 16.37 -17.19 -6.14
CA PRO A 99 15.58 -16.09 -6.68
C PRO A 99 15.86 -15.80 -8.17
N ALA A 100 17.08 -16.07 -8.66
CA ALA A 100 17.44 -15.91 -10.06
C ALA A 100 16.64 -16.85 -10.99
N ASP A 101 16.23 -18.02 -10.49
CA ASP A 101 15.44 -19.01 -11.22
C ASP A 101 13.97 -18.62 -11.39
N LEU A 102 13.56 -17.47 -10.83
CA LEU A 102 12.22 -16.91 -11.01
C LEU A 102 12.02 -16.28 -12.40
N ARG A 103 13.10 -16.10 -13.19
CA ARG A 103 13.00 -15.68 -14.60
C ARG A 103 12.15 -16.67 -15.39
N GLY A 104 11.16 -16.17 -16.14
CA GLY A 104 10.25 -17.00 -16.93
C GLY A 104 9.24 -17.81 -16.12
N ARG A 105 9.25 -17.74 -14.77
CA ARG A 105 8.26 -18.43 -13.93
C ARG A 105 7.03 -17.57 -13.67
N ALA A 106 5.97 -18.22 -13.24
CA ALA A 106 4.78 -17.55 -12.73
C ALA A 106 5.01 -17.07 -11.29
N ILE A 107 4.72 -15.80 -11.02
CA ILE A 107 4.82 -15.22 -9.66
C ILE A 107 3.48 -14.57 -9.32
N GLY A 108 2.88 -15.05 -8.24
CA GLY A 108 1.65 -14.47 -7.68
C GLY A 108 1.92 -13.20 -6.89
N MET A 109 1.05 -12.21 -7.03
CA MET A 109 1.00 -11.02 -6.19
C MET A 109 -0.45 -10.63 -5.92
N GLY A 110 -0.69 -9.82 -4.88
CA GLY A 110 -2.05 -9.31 -4.62
C GLY A 110 -2.56 -8.45 -5.77
N ARG A 111 -1.87 -7.34 -6.04
CA ARG A 111 -2.20 -6.36 -7.09
C ARG A 111 -0.95 -5.70 -7.65
N VAL A 112 -1.00 -5.19 -8.89
CA VAL A 112 0.17 -4.60 -9.57
C VAL A 112 0.74 -3.38 -8.82
N LEU A 113 -0.14 -2.48 -8.36
CA LEU A 113 0.21 -1.24 -7.65
C LEU A 113 0.27 -1.40 -6.13
N GLY A 114 0.25 -2.63 -5.60
CA GLY A 114 0.42 -2.86 -4.17
C GLY A 114 1.83 -2.46 -3.74
N ALA A 115 1.98 -1.77 -2.61
CA ALA A 115 3.29 -1.35 -2.10
C ALA A 115 4.29 -2.53 -1.98
N THR A 116 3.82 -3.68 -1.50
CA THR A 116 4.61 -4.93 -1.46
C THR A 116 4.99 -5.41 -2.86
N SER A 117 4.06 -5.41 -3.81
CA SER A 117 4.29 -5.86 -5.18
C SER A 117 5.30 -5.00 -5.93
N VAL A 118 5.17 -3.68 -5.83
CA VAL A 118 6.11 -2.74 -6.46
C VAL A 118 7.51 -2.89 -5.87
N TYR A 119 7.61 -2.94 -4.54
CA TYR A 119 8.90 -3.05 -3.86
C TYR A 119 9.60 -4.38 -4.17
N LEU A 120 8.90 -5.52 -4.06
CA LEU A 120 9.50 -6.83 -4.29
C LEU A 120 9.92 -7.03 -5.75
N ARG A 121 9.19 -6.46 -6.72
CA ARG A 121 9.63 -6.42 -8.12
C ARG A 121 10.93 -5.65 -8.31
N GLY A 122 11.10 -4.53 -7.59
CA GLY A 122 12.35 -3.79 -7.54
C GLY A 122 13.49 -4.63 -6.98
N VAL A 123 13.29 -5.24 -5.81
CA VAL A 123 14.29 -6.13 -5.17
C VAL A 123 14.70 -7.27 -6.09
N LEU A 124 13.74 -7.96 -6.71
CA LEU A 124 14.00 -9.06 -7.64
C LEU A 124 14.84 -8.62 -8.84
N ALA A 125 14.59 -7.43 -9.38
CA ALA A 125 15.36 -6.87 -10.48
C ALA A 125 16.75 -6.43 -10.04
N ASP A 126 16.83 -5.62 -8.98
CA ASP A 126 18.05 -4.91 -8.62
C ASP A 126 19.05 -5.82 -7.87
N GLN A 127 18.57 -6.80 -7.10
CA GLN A 127 19.42 -7.68 -6.27
C GLN A 127 19.60 -9.10 -6.86
N PHE A 128 18.63 -9.57 -7.64
CA PHE A 128 18.64 -10.95 -8.18
C PHE A 128 18.63 -11.00 -9.71
N GLY A 129 18.63 -9.84 -10.36
CA GLY A 129 18.67 -9.69 -11.82
C GLY A 129 17.42 -10.21 -12.55
N VAL A 130 16.33 -10.49 -11.85
CA VAL A 130 15.08 -10.95 -12.44
C VAL A 130 14.38 -9.74 -13.06
N PRO A 131 14.38 -9.57 -14.40
CA PRO A 131 13.88 -8.35 -14.99
C PRO A 131 12.39 -8.19 -14.68
N ARG A 132 11.93 -6.94 -14.56
CA ARG A 132 10.53 -6.63 -14.22
C ARG A 132 9.53 -7.23 -15.22
N SER A 133 9.95 -7.47 -16.47
CA SER A 133 9.21 -8.15 -17.54
C SER A 133 9.50 -9.65 -17.69
N GLY A 134 10.42 -10.22 -16.89
CA GLY A 134 10.88 -11.60 -17.05
C GLY A 134 9.88 -12.65 -16.54
N PRO A 135 9.30 -12.50 -15.34
CA PRO A 135 8.27 -13.40 -14.84
C PRO A 135 6.90 -13.16 -15.48
N ARG A 136 6.07 -14.21 -15.48
CA ARG A 136 4.62 -14.08 -15.72
C ARG A 136 3.93 -13.69 -14.40
N TRP A 137 3.62 -12.42 -14.25
CA TRP A 137 2.94 -11.91 -13.07
C TRP A 137 1.46 -12.30 -13.07
N ILE A 138 1.01 -12.89 -11.97
CA ILE A 138 -0.39 -13.28 -11.75
C ILE A 138 -0.91 -12.44 -10.58
N THR A 139 -1.99 -11.70 -10.80
CA THR A 139 -2.66 -10.93 -9.74
C THR A 139 -3.92 -11.63 -9.25
N ALA A 140 -4.23 -11.48 -7.97
CA ALA A 140 -5.50 -11.96 -7.41
C ALA A 140 -6.66 -11.01 -7.77
N GLU A 141 -6.37 -9.73 -7.96
CA GLU A 141 -7.35 -8.74 -8.40
C GLU A 141 -7.31 -8.54 -9.93
N PRO A 142 -8.47 -8.37 -10.58
CA PRO A 142 -8.53 -7.87 -11.95
C PRO A 142 -7.86 -6.49 -12.03
N LEU A 143 -7.30 -6.16 -13.20
CA LEU A 143 -6.76 -4.84 -13.52
C LEU A 143 -7.89 -3.78 -13.64
N ALA A 144 -8.83 -3.68 -12.70
CA ALA A 144 -9.84 -2.62 -12.71
C ALA A 144 -9.22 -1.21 -12.51
N SER A 145 -7.90 -1.14 -12.25
CA SER A 145 -7.08 0.05 -12.40
C SER A 145 -6.63 0.33 -13.84
N ASP A 146 -7.18 -0.33 -14.87
CA ASP A 146 -6.84 -0.12 -16.29
C ASP A 146 -7.12 1.32 -16.77
N ASN A 147 -7.94 2.09 -16.03
CA ASN A 147 -8.06 3.53 -16.26
C ASN A 147 -6.83 4.33 -15.80
N ALA A 148 -5.86 3.70 -15.11
CA ALA A 148 -4.64 4.33 -14.62
C ALA A 148 -3.38 3.97 -15.43
N MET A 149 -3.49 3.04 -16.39
CA MET A 149 -2.42 2.64 -17.31
C MET A 149 -2.75 2.99 -18.76
N GLY A 150 -3.69 3.92 -18.97
CA GLY A 150 -3.94 4.54 -20.28
C GLY A 150 -2.72 5.30 -20.78
#